data_AF-A0A6N7YJS3-F1
#
_entry.id   AF-A0A6N7YJS3-F1
#
_cell.length_a   1.000
_cell.length_b   1.000
_cell.length_c   1.000
_cell.angle_alpha   90.00
_cell.angle_beta   90.00
_cell.angle_gamma   90.00
#
_symmetry.space_group_name_H-M   'P 1'
#
loop_
_entity.id
_entity.type
_entity.pdbx_description
1 polymer ?
#
loop_
_entity_poly.entity_id
_entity_poly.type
_entity_poly.pdbx_seq_one_letter_code
_entity_poly.pdbx_strand_id
1 'polypeptide(L)'
;MTDDAADEELPAVPASVSALRRRAVAFATEHGAAPEVVAGVALAVSEVVSNVVLHAYRDTPGPGTVRLTLRADGPRLVVAVADDGVGLGVRDDSPGLGHGLASVGVHAQALDIGPGPDGRGTVVRMTFARPAPPPTAPDLVPLCALALATVADVSCIDLIGEGVLRRAAAEVRDAPELGAWLSTSPPPTKPGTATWAAMREGGARLVEHDPSRPRSPGGPGDRLDLRWWIAVPLEDAAGAPVALWGLGGRYGGRPVPGEATVALLAQAARGDLAEPAARETLRAQLLATDG
;
A
#
# COMPACT_ATOMS: atom_id res chain seq x y z
N MET A 1 -8.62 16.79 -3.95
CA MET A 1 -8.74 15.85 -2.83
C MET A 1 -9.06 16.71 -1.63
N THR A 2 -10.29 16.67 -1.16
CA THR A 2 -10.78 17.57 -0.11
C THR A 2 -10.14 17.15 1.22
N ASP A 3 -9.56 18.10 1.95
CA ASP A 3 -9.16 17.89 3.35
C ASP A 3 -10.45 17.65 4.15
N ASP A 4 -10.73 16.39 4.46
CA ASP A 4 -11.87 16.03 5.30
C ASP A 4 -11.41 15.92 6.76
N ALA A 5 -12.23 16.45 7.65
CA ALA A 5 -11.91 16.56 9.06
C ALA A 5 -13.13 16.28 9.94
N ALA A 6 -12.90 15.58 11.04
CA ALA A 6 -13.89 15.35 12.08
C ALA A 6 -13.33 15.77 13.43
N ASP A 7 -14.18 16.37 14.27
CA ASP A 7 -13.88 16.71 15.66
C ASP A 7 -14.99 16.14 16.55
N GLU A 8 -14.61 15.51 17.65
CA GLU A 8 -15.53 14.93 18.63
C GLU A 8 -14.98 15.15 20.04
N GLU A 9 -15.81 15.73 20.91
CA GLU A 9 -15.48 15.98 22.31
C GLU A 9 -16.41 15.17 23.20
N LEU A 10 -15.84 14.36 24.10
CA LEU A 10 -16.58 13.52 25.04
C LEU A 10 -16.06 13.71 26.47
N PRO A 11 -16.85 13.34 27.50
CA PRO A 11 -16.34 13.28 28.87
C PRO A 11 -15.18 12.29 28.98
N ALA A 12 -14.16 12.60 29.80
CA ALA A 12 -13.02 11.75 30.06
C ALA A 12 -13.38 10.60 31.02
N VAL A 13 -14.17 9.65 30.51
CA VAL A 13 -14.64 8.45 31.23
C VAL A 13 -14.31 7.18 30.44
N PRO A 14 -14.25 5.99 31.08
CA PRO A 14 -13.90 4.73 30.40
C PRO A 14 -14.75 4.40 29.16
N ALA A 15 -16.04 4.77 29.17
CA ALA A 15 -16.93 4.54 28.03
C ALA A 15 -16.46 5.27 26.75
N SER A 16 -15.86 6.44 26.91
CA SER A 16 -15.38 7.29 25.81
C SER A 16 -14.20 6.68 25.07
N VAL A 17 -13.37 5.85 25.72
CA VAL A 17 -12.28 5.09 25.06
C VAL A 17 -12.82 4.26 23.90
N SER A 18 -13.89 3.49 24.17
CA SER A 18 -14.48 2.63 23.16
C SER A 18 -15.18 3.42 22.05
N ALA A 19 -15.80 4.56 22.39
CA ALA A 19 -16.52 5.42 21.45
C ALA A 19 -15.56 6.10 20.47
N LEU A 20 -14.54 6.79 21.00
CA LEU A 20 -13.54 7.50 20.21
C LEU A 20 -12.70 6.54 19.34
N ARG A 21 -12.37 5.34 19.86
CA ARG A 21 -11.75 4.30 19.05
C ARG A 21 -12.61 3.91 17.84
N ARG A 22 -13.91 3.65 18.05
CA ARG A 22 -14.82 3.30 16.95
C ARG A 22 -14.90 4.43 15.93
N ARG A 23 -14.96 5.69 16.37
CA ARG A 23 -14.96 6.85 15.47
C ARG A 23 -13.69 6.91 14.63
N ALA A 24 -12.52 6.79 15.25
CA ALA A 24 -11.23 6.82 14.57
C ALA A 24 -11.07 5.67 13.57
N VAL A 25 -11.51 4.45 13.92
CA VAL A 25 -11.52 3.29 13.02
C VAL A 25 -12.45 3.51 11.82
N ALA A 26 -13.66 4.03 12.06
CA ALA A 26 -14.61 4.33 10.99
C ALA A 26 -14.02 5.35 10.01
N PHE A 27 -13.47 6.46 10.54
CA PHE A 27 -12.85 7.50 9.73
C PHE A 27 -11.64 6.97 8.94
N ALA A 28 -10.74 6.20 9.56
CA ALA A 28 -9.59 5.62 8.88
C ALA A 28 -10.01 4.67 7.74
N THR A 29 -11.03 3.84 7.99
CA THR A 29 -11.60 2.91 6.99
C THR A 29 -12.23 3.67 5.83
N GLU A 30 -13.07 4.67 6.12
CA GLU A 30 -13.74 5.51 5.12
C GLU A 30 -12.72 6.23 4.20
N HIS A 31 -11.56 6.56 4.75
CA HIS A 31 -10.47 7.22 4.02
C HIS A 31 -9.47 6.24 3.38
N GLY A 32 -9.75 4.94 3.38
CA GLY A 32 -8.99 3.92 2.65
C GLY A 32 -7.70 3.47 3.33
N ALA A 33 -7.59 3.61 4.66
CA ALA A 33 -6.46 3.05 5.40
C ALA A 33 -6.41 1.51 5.27
N ALA A 34 -5.21 0.95 5.13
CA ALA A 34 -5.00 -0.49 5.10
C ALA A 34 -5.38 -1.14 6.46
N PRO A 35 -5.79 -2.42 6.51
CA PRO A 35 -6.21 -3.08 7.74
C PRO A 35 -5.20 -2.97 8.90
N GLU A 36 -3.90 -3.04 8.59
CA GLU A 36 -2.82 -2.91 9.58
C GLU A 36 -2.75 -1.48 10.14
N VAL A 37 -2.98 -0.47 9.29
CA VAL A 37 -3.05 0.93 9.72
C VAL A 37 -4.29 1.18 10.55
N VAL A 38 -5.45 0.63 10.18
CA VAL A 38 -6.69 0.72 10.96
C VAL A 38 -6.50 0.11 12.35
N ALA A 39 -5.84 -1.05 12.44
CA ALA A 39 -5.50 -1.67 13.72
C ALA A 39 -4.54 -0.79 14.54
N GLY A 40 -3.54 -0.19 13.90
CA GLY A 40 -2.63 0.78 14.52
C GLY A 40 -3.36 2.00 15.09
N VAL A 41 -4.26 2.62 14.31
CA VAL A 41 -5.10 3.75 14.74
C VAL A 41 -5.99 3.35 15.92
N ALA A 42 -6.60 2.16 15.88
CA ALA A 42 -7.46 1.68 16.96
C ALA A 42 -6.71 1.55 18.29
N LEU A 43 -5.53 0.94 18.25
CA LEU A 43 -4.66 0.81 19.42
C LEU A 43 -4.21 2.18 19.94
N ALA A 44 -3.75 3.04 19.03
CA ALA A 44 -3.29 4.39 19.32
C ALA A 44 -4.30 5.23 20.09
N VAL A 45 -5.52 5.32 19.55
CA VAL A 45 -6.60 6.09 20.19
C VAL A 45 -6.98 5.48 21.52
N SER A 46 -7.02 4.15 21.62
CA SER A 46 -7.32 3.47 22.90
C SER A 46 -6.31 3.81 23.99
N GLU A 47 -5.01 3.75 23.67
CA GLU A 47 -3.94 4.04 24.64
C GLU A 47 -3.96 5.50 25.08
N VAL A 48 -4.03 6.43 24.11
CA VAL A 48 -3.98 7.86 24.40
C VAL A 48 -5.20 8.32 25.18
N VAL A 49 -6.40 7.90 24.78
CA VAL A 49 -7.64 8.28 25.50
C VAL A 49 -7.66 7.63 26.89
N SER A 50 -7.16 6.39 27.05
CA SER A 50 -7.05 5.77 28.38
C SER A 50 -6.12 6.55 29.30
N ASN A 51 -4.98 7.04 28.78
CA ASN A 51 -4.08 7.90 29.55
C ASN A 51 -4.78 9.19 30.00
N VAL A 52 -5.58 9.82 29.14
CA VAL A 52 -6.37 11.00 29.53
C VAL A 52 -7.33 10.65 30.68
N VAL A 53 -8.13 9.58 30.54
CA VAL A 53 -9.10 9.15 31.55
C VAL A 53 -8.44 8.85 32.89
N LEU A 54 -7.29 8.19 32.89
CA LEU A 54 -6.62 7.75 34.11
C LEU A 54 -5.79 8.85 34.78
N HIS A 55 -5.29 9.83 34.01
CA HIS A 55 -4.21 10.69 34.50
C HIS A 55 -4.46 12.19 34.35
N ALA A 56 -5.19 12.65 33.33
CA ALA A 56 -5.33 14.08 33.04
C ALA A 56 -6.09 14.86 34.13
N TYR A 57 -7.08 14.21 34.76
CA TYR A 57 -8.08 14.85 35.63
C TYR A 57 -8.12 14.32 37.06
N ARG A 58 -7.05 13.67 37.53
CA ARG A 58 -7.01 13.04 38.87
C ARG A 58 -7.19 14.02 40.03
N ASP A 59 -6.87 15.31 39.81
CA ASP A 59 -6.88 16.37 40.83
C ASP A 59 -8.14 17.25 40.72
N THR A 60 -9.13 16.85 39.91
CA THR A 60 -10.39 17.59 39.70
C THR A 60 -11.61 16.85 40.24
N PRO A 61 -12.66 17.54 40.73
CA PRO A 61 -13.83 16.90 41.36
C PRO A 61 -14.74 16.08 40.43
N GLY A 62 -14.53 16.14 39.11
CA GLY A 62 -15.36 15.45 38.12
C GLY A 62 -14.55 15.06 36.88
N PRO A 63 -15.15 14.31 35.96
CA PRO A 63 -14.49 13.98 34.70
C PRO A 63 -14.27 15.28 33.91
N GLY A 64 -13.05 15.51 33.44
CA GLY A 64 -12.79 16.52 32.43
C GLY A 64 -13.26 16.06 31.04
N THR A 65 -12.70 16.67 29.99
CA THR A 65 -13.07 16.36 28.60
C THR A 65 -11.91 15.74 27.84
N VAL A 66 -12.22 14.99 26.79
CA VAL A 66 -11.25 14.50 25.82
C VAL A 66 -11.75 14.84 24.43
N ARG A 67 -10.90 15.48 23.64
CA ARG A 67 -11.18 15.90 22.26
C ARG A 67 -10.41 15.03 21.30
N LEU A 68 -11.09 14.47 20.31
CA LEU A 68 -10.50 13.71 19.21
C LEU A 68 -10.67 14.51 17.92
N THR A 69 -9.57 14.89 17.29
CA THR A 69 -9.55 15.47 15.95
C THR A 69 -8.97 14.47 14.96
N LEU A 70 -9.65 14.27 13.85
CA LEU A 70 -9.27 13.39 12.76
C LEU A 70 -9.18 14.21 11.49
N ARG A 71 -8.09 14.06 10.71
CA ARG A 71 -7.93 14.74 9.42
C ARG A 71 -7.31 13.82 8.39
N ALA A 72 -7.91 13.77 7.22
CA ALA A 72 -7.29 13.18 6.04
C ALA A 72 -6.54 14.28 5.28
N ASP A 73 -5.21 14.19 5.25
CA ASP A 73 -4.32 15.15 4.62
C ASP A 73 -3.45 14.45 3.59
N GLY A 74 -3.81 14.56 2.32
CA GLY A 74 -2.96 13.98 1.29
C GLY A 74 -2.83 12.45 1.47
N PRO A 75 -1.59 11.92 1.55
CA PRO A 75 -1.30 10.51 1.84
C PRO A 75 -1.22 10.21 3.35
N ARG A 76 -1.70 11.11 4.22
CA ARG A 76 -1.59 10.98 5.68
C ARG A 76 -2.96 10.99 6.33
N LEU A 77 -3.08 10.20 7.39
CA LEU A 77 -4.17 10.29 8.35
C LEU A 77 -3.60 10.91 9.63
N VAL A 78 -4.10 12.07 10.04
CA VAL A 78 -3.70 12.74 11.27
C VAL A 78 -4.76 12.51 12.32
N VAL A 79 -4.34 11.98 13.47
CA VAL A 79 -5.17 11.73 14.64
C VAL A 79 -4.60 12.55 15.78
N ALA A 80 -5.38 13.46 16.35
CA ALA A 80 -4.99 14.22 17.53
C ALA A 80 -5.97 13.96 18.67
N VAL A 81 -5.43 13.70 19.86
CA VAL A 81 -6.21 13.63 21.10
C VAL A 81 -5.72 14.76 22.00
N ALA A 82 -6.65 15.54 22.53
CA ALA A 82 -6.36 16.63 23.44
C ALA A 82 -7.17 16.51 24.74
N ASP A 83 -6.56 16.94 25.83
CA ASP A 83 -7.19 17.15 27.13
C ASP A 83 -6.80 18.52 27.68
N ASP A 84 -7.61 19.03 28.62
CA ASP A 84 -7.38 20.29 29.35
C ASP A 84 -6.92 20.03 30.80
N GLY A 85 -6.35 18.84 31.05
CA GLY A 85 -5.95 18.38 32.36
C GLY A 85 -4.65 19.01 32.87
N VAL A 86 -4.03 18.34 33.85
CA VAL A 86 -2.83 18.83 34.53
C VAL A 86 -1.58 18.91 33.62
N GLY A 87 -1.66 18.39 32.40
CA GLY A 87 -0.57 18.40 31.41
C GLY A 87 0.59 17.45 31.73
N LEU A 88 1.64 17.53 30.91
CA LEU A 88 2.91 16.79 31.07
C LEU A 88 3.77 17.38 32.21
N GLY A 89 3.26 17.40 33.44
CA GLY A 89 4.10 17.72 34.59
C GLY A 89 5.23 16.69 34.74
N VAL A 90 6.48 17.15 34.83
CA VAL A 90 7.65 16.31 35.10
C VAL A 90 7.39 15.51 36.38
N ARG A 91 7.33 14.19 36.29
CA ARG A 91 7.27 13.26 37.43
C ARG A 91 8.47 12.32 37.38
N ASP A 92 9.14 12.15 38.51
CA ASP A 92 10.27 11.26 38.74
C ASP A 92 9.84 9.81 39.07
N ASP A 93 8.54 9.57 39.19
CA ASP A 93 7.97 8.40 39.89
C ASP A 93 6.79 7.76 39.14
N SER A 94 6.67 8.03 37.84
CA SER A 94 5.87 7.22 36.90
C SER A 94 6.77 6.79 35.75
N PRO A 95 6.69 5.55 35.24
CA PRO A 95 7.33 5.22 33.96
C PRO A 95 6.63 6.08 32.89
N GLY A 96 7.19 7.27 32.63
CA GLY A 96 6.54 8.32 31.84
C GLY A 96 6.05 7.78 30.50
N LEU A 97 4.76 7.97 30.19
CA LEU A 97 4.11 7.53 28.93
C LEU A 97 4.56 6.11 28.49
N GLY A 98 4.84 5.24 29.46
CA GLY A 98 5.70 4.08 29.31
C GLY A 98 4.98 2.88 28.73
N HIS A 99 5.60 2.28 27.70
CA HIS A 99 5.22 1.05 26.99
C HIS A 99 4.01 1.13 26.03
N GLY A 100 2.90 1.76 26.41
CA GLY A 100 1.69 1.85 25.58
C GLY A 100 1.91 2.64 24.28
N LEU A 101 2.39 3.88 24.40
CA LEU A 101 2.71 4.76 23.25
C LEU A 101 3.93 4.30 22.44
N ALA A 102 4.86 3.57 23.06
CA ALA A 102 5.98 2.95 22.35
C ALA A 102 5.51 1.87 21.35
N SER A 103 4.39 1.19 21.65
CA SER A 103 3.76 0.23 20.72
C SER A 103 2.95 0.93 19.61
N VAL A 104 2.37 2.10 19.91
CA VAL A 104 1.67 2.96 18.94
C VAL A 104 2.62 3.50 17.86
N GLY A 105 3.86 3.81 18.24
CA GLY A 105 4.91 4.29 17.33
C GLY A 105 5.31 3.30 16.24
N VAL A 106 4.96 2.00 16.36
CA VAL A 106 5.30 0.98 15.36
C VAL A 106 4.50 1.17 14.05
N HIS A 107 3.32 1.80 14.12
CA HIS A 107 2.45 2.02 12.95
C HIS A 107 2.28 3.51 12.58
N ALA A 108 2.64 4.43 13.48
CA ALA A 108 2.64 5.86 13.20
C ALA A 108 3.95 6.30 12.51
N GLN A 109 3.84 7.07 11.43
CA GLN A 109 4.97 7.71 10.76
C GLN A 109 5.56 8.87 11.59
N ALA A 110 4.74 9.50 12.42
CA ALA A 110 5.15 10.57 13.33
C ALA A 110 4.27 10.58 14.57
N LEU A 111 4.88 10.89 15.71
CA LEU A 111 4.22 11.13 17.00
C LEU A 111 4.79 12.42 17.56
N ASP A 112 3.91 13.37 17.87
CA ASP A 112 4.23 14.63 18.53
C ASP A 112 3.38 14.75 19.80
N ILE A 113 4.00 15.17 20.89
CA ILE A 113 3.35 15.32 22.19
C ILE A 113 3.76 16.68 22.74
N GLY A 114 2.77 17.54 22.94
CA GLY A 114 2.99 18.90 23.41
C GLY A 114 1.88 19.38 24.34
N PRO A 115 2.07 20.57 24.93
CA PRO A 115 1.00 21.23 25.68
C PRO A 115 -0.13 21.71 24.75
N GLY A 116 -1.32 21.92 25.30
CA GLY A 116 -2.44 22.56 24.60
C GLY A 116 -2.21 24.04 24.30
N PRO A 117 -3.14 24.70 23.57
CA PRO A 117 -2.99 26.07 23.04
C PRO A 117 -2.66 27.16 24.08
N ASP A 118 -2.91 26.91 25.37
CA ASP A 118 -2.64 27.83 26.49
C ASP A 118 -1.58 27.31 27.48
N GLY A 119 -0.77 26.33 27.08
CA GLY A 119 0.21 25.68 27.99
C GLY A 119 -0.43 24.72 29.00
N ARG A 120 -1.75 24.50 28.92
CA ARG A 120 -2.52 23.58 29.76
C ARG A 120 -2.82 22.29 29.02
N GLY A 121 -3.03 21.22 29.79
CA GLY A 121 -3.39 19.92 29.22
C GLY A 121 -2.31 19.31 28.33
N THR A 122 -2.69 18.28 27.58
CA THR A 122 -1.79 17.57 26.66
C THR A 122 -2.45 17.42 25.31
N VAL A 123 -1.67 17.58 24.25
CA VAL A 123 -2.06 17.23 22.88
C VAL A 123 -1.11 16.15 22.39
N VAL A 124 -1.67 14.99 22.03
CA VAL A 124 -0.96 13.90 21.38
C VAL A 124 -1.40 13.87 19.92
N ARG A 125 -0.48 14.11 19.00
CA ARG A 125 -0.71 14.06 17.56
C ARG A 125 0.05 12.90 16.94
N MET A 126 -0.68 12.08 16.21
CA MET A 126 -0.18 10.87 15.55
C MET A 126 -0.48 10.96 14.06
N THR A 127 0.52 10.63 13.23
CA THR A 127 0.37 10.60 11.78
C THR A 127 0.54 9.19 11.29
N PHE A 128 -0.41 8.69 10.52
CA PHE A 128 -0.39 7.36 9.91
C PHE A 128 -0.30 7.47 8.39
N ALA A 129 0.34 6.48 7.77
CA ALA A 129 0.34 6.35 6.32
C ALA A 129 -1.08 6.02 5.83
N ARG A 130 -1.62 6.83 4.93
CA ARG A 130 -2.76 6.42 4.10
C ARG A 130 -2.19 5.77 2.86
N PRO A 131 -2.61 4.55 2.48
CA PRO A 131 -2.32 4.06 1.15
C PRO A 131 -2.83 5.11 0.17
N ALA A 132 -1.93 5.67 -0.64
CA ALA A 132 -2.39 6.44 -1.80
C ALA A 132 -3.33 5.53 -2.61
N PRO A 133 -4.35 6.08 -3.30
CA PRO A 133 -5.07 5.28 -4.29
C PRO A 133 -4.06 4.60 -5.24
N PRO A 134 -4.37 3.39 -5.76
CA PRO A 134 -3.49 2.74 -6.73
C PRO A 134 -3.20 3.75 -7.85
N PRO A 135 -1.94 3.89 -8.25
CA PRO A 135 -1.61 4.89 -9.24
C PRO A 135 -2.31 4.51 -10.55
N THR A 136 -2.87 5.48 -11.26
CA THR A 136 -3.57 5.23 -12.51
C THR A 136 -2.63 5.44 -13.68
N ALA A 137 -2.56 4.46 -14.57
CA ALA A 137 -1.81 4.53 -15.83
C ALA A 137 -2.72 4.12 -16.99
N PRO A 138 -3.77 4.90 -17.29
CA PRO A 138 -4.83 4.50 -18.21
C PRO A 138 -4.28 4.08 -19.58
N ASP A 139 -3.24 4.73 -20.06
CA ASP A 139 -2.65 4.45 -21.37
C ASP A 139 -1.82 3.16 -21.41
N LEU A 140 -1.41 2.65 -20.24
CA LEU A 140 -0.68 1.37 -20.11
C LEU A 140 -1.61 0.19 -19.80
N VAL A 141 -2.83 0.43 -19.31
CA VAL A 141 -3.82 -0.64 -19.04
C VAL A 141 -4.03 -1.58 -20.25
N PRO A 142 -4.12 -1.10 -21.51
CA PRO A 142 -4.29 -1.97 -22.67
C PRO A 142 -3.19 -3.01 -22.89
N LEU A 143 -2.01 -2.86 -22.25
CA LEU A 143 -0.94 -3.86 -22.31
C LEU A 143 -1.33 -5.18 -21.63
N CYS A 144 -2.19 -5.14 -20.61
CA CYS A 144 -2.73 -6.36 -20.01
C CYS A 144 -3.54 -7.16 -21.02
N ALA A 145 -4.52 -6.52 -21.66
CA ALA A 145 -5.31 -7.16 -22.71
C ALA A 145 -4.47 -7.64 -23.91
N LEU A 146 -3.43 -6.87 -24.30
CA LEU A 146 -2.49 -7.29 -25.35
C LEU A 146 -1.74 -8.56 -24.96
N ALA A 147 -1.16 -8.61 -23.75
CA ALA A 147 -0.46 -9.79 -23.24
C ALA A 147 -1.39 -11.02 -23.23
N LEU A 148 -2.62 -10.85 -22.74
CA LEU A 148 -3.63 -11.92 -22.69
C LEU A 148 -4.08 -12.35 -24.09
N ALA A 149 -4.10 -11.48 -25.09
CA ALA A 149 -4.42 -11.88 -26.46
C ALA A 149 -3.29 -12.68 -27.13
N THR A 150 -2.05 -12.51 -26.69
CA THR A 150 -0.86 -12.96 -27.41
C THR A 150 -0.10 -14.03 -26.64
N VAL A 151 0.63 -13.68 -25.57
CA VAL A 151 1.68 -14.53 -25.00
C VAL A 151 1.36 -15.10 -23.61
N ALA A 152 0.46 -14.47 -22.85
CA ALA A 152 0.33 -14.69 -21.41
C ALA A 152 -1.10 -15.05 -20.97
N ASP A 153 -1.24 -15.63 -19.78
CA ASP A 153 -2.51 -15.84 -19.09
C ASP A 153 -2.75 -14.83 -17.99
N VAL A 154 -1.69 -14.22 -17.49
CA VAL A 154 -1.69 -13.21 -16.44
C VAL A 154 -0.88 -12.02 -16.93
N SER A 155 -1.37 -10.81 -16.69
CA SER A 155 -0.59 -9.60 -16.93
C SER A 155 -0.87 -8.57 -15.85
N CYS A 156 0.14 -7.77 -15.51
CA CYS A 156 -0.02 -6.63 -14.62
C CYS A 156 0.89 -5.47 -15.00
N ILE A 157 0.53 -4.26 -14.55
CA ILE A 157 1.32 -3.04 -14.68
C ILE A 157 1.62 -2.53 -13.28
N ASP A 158 2.90 -2.41 -12.96
CA ASP A 158 3.38 -1.86 -11.70
C ASP A 158 4.16 -0.57 -12.00
N LEU A 159 3.69 0.58 -11.50
CA LEU A 159 4.38 1.87 -11.68
C LEU A 159 5.52 2.03 -10.69
N ILE A 160 6.61 2.63 -11.15
CA ILE A 160 7.79 2.94 -10.33
C ILE A 160 7.68 4.40 -9.89
N GLY A 161 7.52 4.64 -8.58
CA GLY A 161 7.53 5.97 -7.99
C GLY A 161 8.36 5.99 -6.71
N GLU A 162 9.31 6.93 -6.61
CA GLU A 162 10.21 7.07 -5.44
C GLU A 162 10.91 5.76 -5.02
N GLY A 163 11.21 4.89 -5.99
CA GLY A 163 11.84 3.58 -5.75
C GLY A 163 10.91 2.47 -5.26
N VAL A 164 9.59 2.74 -5.18
CA VAL A 164 8.56 1.78 -4.78
C VAL A 164 7.72 1.38 -6.00
N LEU A 165 7.43 0.08 -6.12
CA LEU A 165 6.50 -0.44 -7.11
C LEU A 165 5.07 -0.42 -6.58
N ARG A 166 4.15 0.10 -7.37
CA ARG A 166 2.73 0.14 -7.04
C ARG A 166 1.89 -0.34 -8.21
N ARG A 167 1.04 -1.33 -7.97
CA ARG A 167 0.18 -1.93 -9.00
C ARG A 167 -0.87 -0.93 -9.48
N ALA A 168 -0.88 -0.71 -10.79
CA ALA A 168 -1.86 0.13 -11.48
C ALA A 168 -2.97 -0.69 -12.14
N ALA A 169 -2.63 -1.88 -12.67
CA ALA A 169 -3.59 -2.77 -13.32
C ALA A 169 -3.14 -4.22 -13.25
N ALA A 170 -4.11 -5.14 -13.29
CA ALA A 170 -3.86 -6.56 -13.44
C ALA A 170 -5.06 -7.27 -14.07
N GLU A 171 -4.78 -8.23 -14.93
CA GLU A 171 -5.78 -9.09 -15.58
C GLU A 171 -5.31 -10.54 -15.55
N VAL A 172 -6.28 -11.46 -15.44
CA VAL A 172 -6.07 -12.89 -15.49
C VAL A 172 -7.10 -13.49 -16.44
N ARG A 173 -6.63 -14.23 -17.44
CA ARG A 173 -7.45 -14.93 -18.43
C ARG A 173 -8.41 -15.88 -17.70
N ASP A 174 -9.69 -15.77 -18.05
CA ASP A 174 -10.78 -16.64 -17.59
C ASP A 174 -10.91 -16.77 -16.06
N ALA A 175 -10.37 -15.82 -15.29
CA ALA A 175 -10.45 -15.82 -13.82
C ALA A 175 -10.49 -14.38 -13.25
N PRO A 176 -11.61 -13.66 -13.40
CA PRO A 176 -11.74 -12.26 -12.98
C PRO A 176 -11.52 -12.04 -11.47
N GLU A 177 -11.88 -13.01 -10.63
CA GLU A 177 -11.62 -12.97 -9.19
C GLU A 177 -10.13 -12.97 -8.85
N LEU A 178 -9.32 -13.73 -9.61
CA LEU A 178 -7.87 -13.70 -9.50
C LEU A 178 -7.29 -12.38 -10.02
N GLY A 179 -7.88 -11.79 -11.06
CA GLY A 179 -7.51 -10.45 -11.55
C GLY A 179 -7.78 -9.35 -10.52
N ALA A 180 -8.94 -9.38 -9.86
CA ALA A 180 -9.30 -8.45 -8.79
C ALA A 180 -8.36 -8.59 -7.58
N TRP A 181 -8.06 -9.84 -7.19
CA TRP A 181 -7.07 -10.11 -6.16
C TRP A 181 -5.67 -9.62 -6.55
N LEU A 182 -5.23 -9.90 -7.78
CA LEU A 182 -3.90 -9.50 -8.24
C LEU A 182 -3.77 -7.98 -8.26
N SER A 183 -4.81 -7.25 -8.68
CA SER A 183 -4.85 -5.78 -8.73
C SER A 183 -4.58 -5.11 -7.37
N THR A 184 -4.92 -5.78 -6.27
CA THR A 184 -4.72 -5.28 -4.90
C THR A 184 -3.49 -5.86 -4.21
N SER A 185 -2.84 -6.84 -4.84
CA SER A 185 -1.68 -7.52 -4.26
C SER A 185 -0.38 -6.76 -4.52
N PRO A 186 0.54 -6.71 -3.55
CA PRO A 186 1.82 -6.03 -3.74
C PRO A 186 2.70 -6.75 -4.78
N PRO A 187 3.48 -6.02 -5.59
CA PRO A 187 4.45 -6.61 -6.50
C PRO A 187 5.54 -7.39 -5.75
N PRO A 188 5.96 -8.57 -6.22
CA PRO A 188 6.94 -9.39 -5.50
C PRO A 188 8.38 -8.88 -5.72
N THR A 189 8.89 -8.07 -4.79
CA THR A 189 10.20 -7.39 -4.86
C THR A 189 11.33 -8.08 -4.09
N LYS A 190 11.26 -9.39 -3.90
CA LYS A 190 12.30 -10.16 -3.17
C LYS A 190 13.40 -10.69 -4.09
N PRO A 191 14.64 -10.89 -3.59
CA PRO A 191 15.69 -11.56 -4.36
C PRO A 191 15.23 -12.88 -4.96
N GLY A 192 15.63 -13.14 -6.21
CA GLY A 192 15.25 -14.34 -6.96
C GLY A 192 13.92 -14.24 -7.73
N THR A 193 13.21 -13.11 -7.68
CA THR A 193 12.07 -12.86 -8.59
C THR A 193 12.53 -12.15 -9.86
N ALA A 194 11.81 -12.37 -10.97
CA ALA A 194 12.08 -11.67 -12.22
C ALA A 194 11.91 -10.16 -12.06
N THR A 195 10.92 -9.72 -11.26
CA THR A 195 10.69 -8.31 -10.90
C THR A 195 11.93 -7.69 -10.24
N TRP A 196 12.53 -8.37 -9.26
CA TRP A 196 13.73 -7.87 -8.58
C TRP A 196 14.93 -7.78 -9.54
N ALA A 197 15.15 -8.81 -10.38
CA ALA A 197 16.22 -8.82 -11.37
C ALA A 197 16.05 -7.70 -12.40
N ALA A 198 14.82 -7.49 -12.90
CA ALA A 198 14.51 -6.47 -13.89
C ALA A 198 14.77 -5.05 -13.34
N MET A 199 14.45 -4.80 -12.06
CA MET A 199 14.74 -3.51 -11.41
C MET A 199 16.22 -3.25 -11.17
N ARG A 200 17.01 -4.29 -10.88
CA ARG A 200 18.42 -4.15 -10.50
C ARG A 200 19.37 -4.19 -11.68
N GLU A 201 19.07 -5.07 -12.64
CA GLU A 201 19.95 -5.40 -13.76
C GLU A 201 19.42 -4.87 -15.10
N GLY A 202 18.19 -4.33 -15.14
CA GLY A 202 17.53 -3.86 -16.35
C GLY A 202 17.11 -4.99 -17.29
N GLY A 203 16.45 -4.63 -18.39
CA GLY A 203 15.99 -5.54 -19.43
C GLY A 203 14.86 -6.49 -19.02
N ALA A 204 14.26 -7.17 -19.99
CA ALA A 204 13.23 -8.17 -19.73
C ALA A 204 13.84 -9.41 -19.05
N ARG A 205 13.21 -9.88 -17.96
CA ARG A 205 13.66 -11.04 -17.19
C ARG A 205 12.59 -12.12 -17.18
N LEU A 206 12.91 -13.30 -17.69
CA LEU A 206 12.07 -14.49 -17.63
C LEU A 206 12.56 -15.40 -16.51
N VAL A 207 11.63 -15.89 -15.69
CA VAL A 207 11.85 -16.96 -14.71
C VAL A 207 10.82 -18.07 -14.96
N GLU A 208 11.28 -19.30 -15.15
CA GLU A 208 10.44 -20.49 -15.13
C GLU A 208 10.44 -21.09 -13.72
N HIS A 209 9.28 -21.56 -13.28
CA HIS A 209 9.16 -22.25 -12.02
C HIS A 209 9.69 -23.69 -12.14
N ASP A 210 10.67 -24.01 -11.30
CA ASP A 210 11.12 -25.37 -11.06
C ASP A 210 10.07 -26.13 -10.21
N PRO A 211 9.39 -27.15 -10.77
CA PRO A 211 8.35 -27.91 -10.05
C PRO A 211 8.87 -28.64 -8.82
N SER A 212 10.18 -28.86 -8.71
CA SER A 212 10.79 -29.50 -7.54
C SER A 212 10.93 -28.55 -6.34
N ARG A 213 10.75 -27.24 -6.54
CA ARG A 213 10.86 -26.23 -5.49
C ARG A 213 9.48 -25.82 -4.97
N PRO A 214 9.27 -25.80 -3.64
CA PRO A 214 8.01 -25.34 -3.07
C PRO A 214 7.84 -23.83 -3.26
N ARG A 215 6.60 -23.40 -3.52
CA ARG A 215 6.23 -21.98 -3.54
C ARG A 215 6.03 -21.46 -2.14
N SER A 216 6.16 -20.13 -2.01
CA SER A 216 5.67 -19.43 -0.82
C SER A 216 4.15 -19.57 -0.78
N PRO A 217 3.57 -20.25 0.23
CA PRO A 217 2.13 -20.48 0.31
C PRO A 217 1.35 -19.17 0.29
N GLY A 218 0.29 -19.11 -0.52
CA GLY A 218 -0.56 -17.94 -0.66
C GLY A 218 0.08 -16.76 -1.41
N GLY A 219 1.34 -16.88 -1.87
CA GLY A 219 1.99 -15.87 -2.71
C GLY A 219 1.46 -15.87 -4.15
N PRO A 220 1.83 -14.87 -4.98
CA PRO A 220 1.31 -14.75 -6.34
C PRO A 220 1.58 -15.95 -7.24
N GLY A 221 2.77 -16.55 -7.14
CA GLY A 221 3.06 -17.80 -7.84
C GLY A 221 2.03 -18.88 -7.48
N ASP A 222 1.85 -19.14 -6.19
CA ASP A 222 0.97 -20.19 -5.68
C ASP A 222 -0.50 -19.96 -6.08
N ARG A 223 -1.05 -18.78 -5.79
CA ARG A 223 -2.47 -18.46 -6.08
C ARG A 223 -2.82 -18.44 -7.56
N LEU A 224 -1.91 -18.00 -8.41
CA LEU A 224 -2.15 -17.91 -9.86
C LEU A 224 -1.76 -19.20 -10.60
N ASP A 225 -1.11 -20.14 -9.93
CA ASP A 225 -0.57 -21.36 -10.55
C ASP A 225 0.40 -21.07 -11.71
N LEU A 226 1.25 -20.05 -11.55
CA LEU A 226 2.15 -19.53 -12.60
C LEU A 226 3.26 -20.51 -12.99
N ARG A 227 3.32 -21.03 -14.21
CA ARG A 227 4.47 -21.79 -14.71
C ARG A 227 5.70 -20.93 -14.95
N TRP A 228 5.52 -19.72 -15.46
CA TRP A 228 6.61 -18.81 -15.78
C TRP A 228 6.17 -17.35 -15.60
N TRP A 229 7.15 -16.46 -15.44
CA TRP A 229 6.92 -15.03 -15.27
C TRP A 229 7.99 -14.21 -15.98
N ILE A 230 7.56 -13.21 -16.75
CA ILE A 230 8.41 -12.19 -17.35
C ILE A 230 8.14 -10.85 -16.66
N ALA A 231 9.21 -10.15 -16.28
CA ALA A 231 9.16 -8.75 -15.89
C ALA A 231 9.87 -7.90 -16.95
N VAL A 232 9.14 -6.98 -17.58
CA VAL A 232 9.64 -6.09 -18.65
C VAL A 232 9.63 -4.65 -18.15
N PRO A 233 10.80 -4.02 -17.91
CA PRO A 233 10.88 -2.59 -17.62
C PRO A 233 10.38 -1.78 -18.81
N LEU A 234 9.43 -0.87 -18.57
CA LEU A 234 9.01 0.14 -19.53
C LEU A 234 9.81 1.40 -19.26
N GLU A 235 10.51 1.89 -20.27
CA GLU A 235 11.46 3.00 -20.17
C GLU A 235 10.85 4.30 -20.70
N ASP A 236 11.19 5.43 -20.09
CA ASP A 236 10.90 6.74 -20.65
C ASP A 236 11.88 7.10 -21.78
N ALA A 237 11.70 8.29 -22.38
CA ALA A 237 12.58 8.78 -23.45
C ALA A 237 14.06 8.92 -23.03
N ALA A 238 14.35 9.00 -21.74
CA ALA A 238 15.71 9.04 -21.21
C ALA A 238 16.29 7.64 -20.91
N GLY A 239 15.52 6.57 -21.15
CA GLY A 239 15.90 5.20 -20.84
C GLY A 239 15.73 4.83 -19.37
N ALA A 240 15.06 5.66 -18.56
CA ALA A 240 14.82 5.37 -17.16
C ALA A 240 13.54 4.52 -17.00
N PRO A 241 13.57 3.45 -16.19
CA PRO A 241 12.39 2.61 -16.00
C PRO A 241 11.32 3.37 -15.18
N VAL A 242 10.15 3.57 -15.78
CA VAL A 242 9.00 4.27 -15.16
C VAL A 242 7.88 3.31 -14.76
N ALA A 243 7.86 2.11 -15.34
CA ALA A 243 6.92 1.06 -14.99
C ALA A 243 7.52 -0.33 -15.26
N LEU A 244 6.87 -1.36 -14.73
CA LEU A 244 7.11 -2.75 -15.04
C LEU A 244 5.84 -3.37 -15.62
N TRP A 245 5.98 -3.98 -16.78
CA TRP A 245 4.97 -4.85 -17.37
C TRP A 245 5.29 -6.30 -17.02
N GLY A 246 4.44 -6.89 -16.18
CA GLY A 246 4.51 -8.27 -15.77
C GLY A 246 3.64 -9.15 -16.67
N LEU A 247 4.19 -10.27 -17.13
CA LEU A 247 3.48 -11.27 -17.93
C LEU A 247 3.71 -12.65 -17.32
N GLY A 248 2.69 -13.49 -17.26
CA GLY A 248 2.83 -14.85 -16.73
C GLY A 248 1.95 -15.85 -17.46
N GLY A 249 2.47 -17.07 -17.62
CA GLY A 249 1.69 -18.22 -18.09
C GLY A 249 1.42 -19.17 -16.94
N ARG A 250 0.24 -19.79 -16.94
CA ARG A 250 -0.19 -20.74 -15.90
C ARG A 250 0.13 -22.17 -16.30
N TYR A 251 0.20 -23.09 -15.35
CA TYR A 251 0.22 -24.51 -15.73
C TYR A 251 -1.04 -24.87 -16.51
N GLY A 252 -0.88 -25.60 -17.61
CA GLY A 252 -1.98 -25.89 -18.56
C GLY A 252 -2.42 -24.72 -19.44
N GLY A 253 -1.80 -23.54 -19.31
CA GLY A 253 -2.07 -22.35 -20.11
C GLY A 253 -1.02 -22.09 -21.19
N ARG A 254 -0.62 -20.83 -21.35
CA ARG A 254 0.36 -20.39 -22.35
C ARG A 254 1.75 -21.02 -22.12
N PRO A 255 2.43 -21.49 -23.18
CA PRO A 255 3.75 -22.08 -23.07
C PRO A 255 4.80 -21.05 -22.64
N VAL A 256 5.97 -21.51 -22.20
CA VAL A 256 7.11 -20.64 -21.88
C VAL A 256 7.55 -19.93 -23.16
N PRO A 257 7.62 -18.59 -23.18
CA PRO A 257 8.03 -17.84 -24.36
C PRO A 257 9.48 -18.13 -24.76
N GLY A 258 9.74 -18.23 -26.05
CA GLY A 258 11.10 -18.36 -26.58
C GLY A 258 11.91 -17.06 -26.46
N GLU A 259 13.23 -17.15 -26.67
CA GLU A 259 14.14 -16.00 -26.59
C GLU A 259 13.75 -14.85 -27.53
N ALA A 260 13.28 -15.18 -28.74
CA ALA A 260 12.82 -14.18 -29.71
C ALA A 260 11.65 -13.33 -29.18
N THR A 261 10.68 -13.98 -28.52
CA THR A 261 9.52 -13.29 -27.90
C THR A 261 9.99 -12.38 -26.75
N VAL A 262 10.89 -12.87 -25.89
CA VAL A 262 11.44 -12.07 -24.79
C VAL A 262 12.22 -10.86 -25.31
N ALA A 263 13.03 -11.04 -26.36
CA ALA A 263 13.79 -9.97 -26.99
C ALA A 263 12.87 -8.93 -27.65
N LEU A 264 11.80 -9.37 -28.31
CA LEU A 264 10.79 -8.49 -28.91
C LEU A 264 10.08 -7.64 -27.86
N LEU A 265 9.67 -8.24 -26.74
CA LEU A 265 9.07 -7.51 -25.61
C LEU A 265 10.05 -6.46 -25.05
N ALA A 266 11.32 -6.83 -24.85
CA ALA A 266 12.35 -5.93 -24.36
C ALA A 266 12.61 -4.76 -25.33
N GLN A 267 12.60 -5.02 -26.64
CA GLN A 267 12.79 -3.99 -27.66
C GLN A 267 11.61 -3.02 -27.69
N ALA A 268 10.38 -3.54 -27.68
CA ALA A 268 9.17 -2.73 -27.73
C ALA A 268 9.02 -1.84 -26.49
N ALA A 269 9.46 -2.31 -25.33
CA ALA A 269 9.40 -1.58 -24.06
C ALA A 269 10.32 -0.34 -23.97
N ARG A 270 11.26 -0.18 -24.93
CA ARG A 270 12.05 1.05 -25.10
C ARG A 270 11.32 2.12 -25.93
N GLY A 271 10.24 1.73 -26.61
CA GLY A 271 9.37 2.63 -27.33
C GLY A 271 8.17 3.06 -26.48
N ASP A 272 7.34 3.92 -27.04
CA ASP A 272 6.14 4.38 -26.36
C ASP A 272 4.97 3.39 -26.54
N LEU A 273 4.84 2.48 -25.59
CA LEU A 273 3.72 1.53 -25.55
C LEU A 273 2.40 2.14 -25.03
N ALA A 274 2.37 3.42 -24.66
CA ALA A 274 1.15 4.19 -24.43
C ALA A 274 0.46 4.58 -25.76
N GLU A 275 1.19 4.56 -26.87
CA GLU A 275 0.66 4.80 -28.21
C GLU A 275 -0.09 3.58 -28.79
N PRO A 276 -1.35 3.72 -29.25
CA PRO A 276 -2.10 2.62 -29.84
C PRO A 276 -1.41 1.94 -31.04
N ALA A 277 -0.73 2.72 -31.89
CA ALA A 277 -0.04 2.19 -33.07
C ALA A 277 1.17 1.31 -32.72
N ALA A 278 1.91 1.66 -31.67
CA ALA A 278 3.02 0.87 -31.17
C ALA A 278 2.53 -0.48 -30.61
N ARG A 279 1.41 -0.47 -29.87
CA ARG A 279 0.77 -1.69 -29.36
C ARG A 279 0.30 -2.61 -30.49
N GLU A 280 -0.31 -2.08 -31.54
CA GLU A 280 -0.78 -2.90 -32.65
C GLU A 280 0.38 -3.53 -33.43
N THR A 281 1.48 -2.78 -33.60
CA THR A 281 2.71 -3.29 -34.20
C THR A 281 3.27 -4.45 -33.37
N LEU A 282 3.41 -4.26 -32.05
CA LEU A 282 3.87 -5.30 -31.14
C LEU A 282 2.95 -6.53 -31.19
N ARG A 283 1.63 -6.34 -31.19
CA ARG A 283 0.65 -7.43 -31.30
C ARG A 283 0.89 -8.27 -32.56
N ALA A 284 1.02 -7.63 -33.72
CA ALA A 284 1.25 -8.33 -34.98
C ALA A 284 2.56 -9.14 -34.96
N GLN A 285 3.63 -8.57 -34.40
CA GLN A 285 4.92 -9.24 -34.29
C GLN A 285 4.89 -10.44 -33.33
N LEU A 286 4.20 -10.31 -32.19
CA LEU A 286 4.04 -11.41 -31.23
C LEU A 286 3.26 -12.58 -31.84
N LEU A 287 2.16 -12.30 -32.54
CA LEU A 287 1.36 -13.33 -33.22
C LEU A 287 2.15 -14.04 -34.34
N ALA A 288 3.09 -13.34 -34.99
CA ALA A 288 3.95 -13.92 -36.01
C ALA A 288 5.10 -14.77 -35.44
N THR A 289 5.43 -14.62 -34.15
CA THR A 289 6.51 -15.37 -33.49
C THR A 289 6.02 -16.73 -32.95
N ASP A 290 4.70 -16.85 -32.71
CA ASP A 290 4.05 -18.06 -32.19
C ASP A 290 3.50 -19.00 -33.30
N GLY A 291 3.66 -18.64 -34.58
CA GLY A 291 3.25 -19.44 -35.74
C GLY A 291 4.43 -20.15 -36.41
#